data_AF-A0A1Y1Q9F8-F1
#
_entry.id   AF-A0A1Y1Q9F8-F1
#
_cell.length_a   1.000
_cell.length_b   1.000
_cell.length_c   1.000
_cell.angle_alpha   90.00
_cell.angle_beta   90.00
_cell.angle_gamma   90.00
#
_symmetry.space_group_name_H-M   'P 1'
#
loop_
_entity.id
_entity.type
_entity.pdbx_description
1 polymer ?
#
loop_
_entity_poly.entity_id
_entity_poly.type
_entity_poly.pdbx_seq_one_letter_code
_entity_poly.pdbx_strand_id
1 'polypeptide(L)'
;MRYITHPDFMPSVSDLYRNHANARGSASKALATWAKTQNEAHDFFGENEIFNLRQTPENRIPHCQKYRLDQNCRLITVLDRNIRIFLFSGTHDECDQWLERNRDIDFVSTIDNVIAEYCHQPSPIQNPIIVSHEKIREIRNDIHYLRQQIEEYTSLGYKKSLNFNESHRALEKNTKSFSQDDAILFKNKLHIIEYNIKEHKTAAAKQEVSETEFLMNLFSLKVEYIDKLRLLINLTKPAH
;
A
#
# COMPACT_ATOMS: atom_id res chain seq x y z
N MET A 1 2.00 0.36 -10.53
CA MET A 1 2.98 0.29 -9.43
C MET A 1 2.84 1.56 -8.60
N ARG A 2 2.80 1.45 -7.26
CA ARG A 2 2.76 2.62 -6.36
C ARG A 2 4.17 2.92 -5.84
N TYR A 3 4.46 4.18 -5.54
CA TYR A 3 5.79 4.61 -5.10
C TYR A 3 5.69 5.47 -3.84
N ILE A 4 6.54 5.19 -2.85
CA ILE A 4 6.60 5.95 -1.58
C ILE A 4 8.07 6.17 -1.17
N THR A 5 8.28 7.04 -0.18
CA THR A 5 9.62 7.39 0.33
C THR A 5 9.75 7.06 1.81
N HIS A 6 10.89 6.49 2.19
CA HIS A 6 11.34 6.37 3.57
C HIS A 6 11.80 7.73 4.11
N PRO A 7 11.71 7.99 5.44
CA PRO A 7 12.20 9.22 6.05
C PRO A 7 13.67 9.55 5.72
N ASP A 8 14.52 8.54 5.55
CA ASP A 8 15.94 8.75 5.22
C ASP A 8 16.21 9.11 3.75
N PHE A 9 15.24 8.92 2.85
CA PHE A 9 15.49 9.10 1.43
C PHE A 9 15.77 10.55 1.05
N MET A 10 14.88 11.48 1.42
CA MET A 10 15.06 12.90 1.09
C MET A 10 16.28 13.53 1.77
N PRO A 11 16.55 13.30 3.07
CA PRO A 11 17.78 13.75 3.71
C PRO A 11 19.03 13.21 3.02
N SER A 12 19.10 11.90 2.72
CA SER A 12 20.28 11.32 2.09
C SER A 12 20.56 11.85 0.68
N VAL A 13 19.52 12.11 -0.12
CA VAL A 13 19.67 12.79 -1.41
C VAL A 13 20.20 14.22 -1.23
N SER A 14 19.71 14.96 -0.22
CA SER A 14 20.18 16.32 0.08
C SER A 14 21.66 16.32 0.49
N ASP A 15 22.04 15.41 1.37
CA ASP A 15 23.41 15.24 1.84
C ASP A 15 24.34 14.82 0.69
N LEU A 16 23.91 13.89 -0.15
CA LEU A 16 24.63 13.50 -1.36
C LEU A 16 24.86 14.67 -2.31
N TYR A 17 23.88 15.59 -2.43
CA TYR A 17 24.02 16.77 -3.28
C TYR A 17 24.96 17.84 -2.69
N ARG A 18 24.82 18.10 -1.38
CA ARG A 18 25.52 19.20 -0.70
C ARG A 18 26.95 18.87 -0.34
N ASN A 19 27.18 17.67 0.18
CA ASN A 19 28.45 17.31 0.82
C ASN A 19 29.41 16.56 -0.11
N HIS A 20 28.91 16.02 -1.23
CA HIS A 20 29.72 15.27 -2.19
C HIS A 20 29.75 15.98 -3.55
N ALA A 21 30.73 16.88 -3.73
CA ALA A 21 30.81 17.74 -4.93
C ALA A 21 30.75 16.97 -6.26
N ASN A 22 31.35 15.77 -6.31
CA ASN A 22 31.36 14.91 -7.49
C ASN A 22 30.08 14.07 -7.65
N ALA A 23 29.25 13.96 -6.62
CA ALA A 23 28.03 13.13 -6.62
C ALA A 23 26.74 13.91 -6.89
N ARG A 24 26.82 15.23 -7.15
CA ARG A 24 25.65 16.05 -7.48
C ARG A 24 24.82 15.49 -8.64
N GLY A 25 25.49 14.97 -9.67
CA GLY A 25 24.82 14.29 -10.79
C GLY A 25 24.03 13.07 -10.34
N SER A 26 24.60 12.28 -9.43
CA SER A 26 23.96 11.09 -8.85
C SER A 26 22.77 11.45 -7.96
N ALA A 27 22.90 12.48 -7.11
CA ALA A 27 21.78 13.00 -6.31
C ALA A 27 20.65 13.51 -7.20
N SER A 28 20.95 14.31 -8.23
CA SER A 28 19.96 14.76 -9.22
C SER A 28 19.30 13.59 -9.94
N LYS A 29 20.05 12.53 -10.27
CA LYS A 29 19.53 11.33 -10.91
C LYS A 29 18.58 10.56 -10.00
N ALA A 30 18.93 10.37 -8.73
CA ALA A 30 18.07 9.74 -7.74
C ALA A 30 16.77 10.53 -7.55
N LEU A 31 16.88 11.86 -7.43
CA LEU A 31 15.71 12.75 -7.31
C LEU A 31 14.85 12.74 -8.57
N ALA A 32 15.45 12.74 -9.76
CA ALA A 32 14.73 12.67 -11.03
C ALA A 32 14.00 11.33 -11.19
N THR A 33 14.63 10.22 -10.80
CA THR A 33 13.98 8.90 -10.78
C THR A 33 12.76 8.93 -9.86
N TRP A 34 12.88 9.48 -8.65
CA TRP A 34 11.72 9.65 -7.76
C TRP A 34 10.66 10.58 -8.37
N ALA A 35 11.03 11.75 -8.89
CA ALA A 35 10.09 12.72 -9.46
C ALA A 35 9.27 12.12 -10.62
N LYS A 36 9.89 11.30 -11.48
CA LYS A 36 9.17 10.57 -12.54
C LYS A 36 8.06 9.67 -12.00
N THR A 37 8.22 9.14 -10.78
CA THR A 37 7.19 8.29 -10.14
C THR A 37 5.99 9.06 -9.60
N GLN A 38 6.12 10.38 -9.40
CA GLN A 38 5.08 11.23 -8.82
C GLN A 38 4.07 11.73 -9.87
N ASN A 39 4.28 11.42 -11.15
CA ASN A 39 3.32 11.80 -12.18
C ASN A 39 2.03 10.98 -12.04
N GLU A 40 0.93 11.68 -11.71
CA GLU A 40 -0.41 11.10 -11.52
C GLU A 40 -0.96 10.42 -12.78
N ALA A 41 -0.50 10.88 -13.96
CA ALA A 41 -0.65 10.14 -15.21
C ALA A 41 0.35 8.97 -15.22
N HIS A 42 0.03 7.90 -14.49
CA HIS A 42 0.83 6.68 -14.32
C HIS A 42 1.28 5.97 -15.62
N ASP A 43 0.91 6.50 -16.78
CA ASP A 43 1.25 6.00 -18.12
C ASP A 43 2.30 6.85 -18.86
N PHE A 44 2.76 7.99 -18.31
CA PHE A 44 3.73 8.85 -19.03
C PHE A 44 5.14 8.25 -19.08
N PHE A 45 5.56 7.57 -18.01
CA PHE A 45 6.84 6.88 -17.96
C PHE A 45 6.64 5.41 -17.61
N GLY A 46 7.09 4.51 -18.49
CA GLY A 46 7.14 3.08 -18.19
C GLY A 46 8.17 2.75 -17.10
N GLU A 47 8.06 1.59 -16.44
CA GLU A 47 9.00 1.19 -15.37
C GLU A 47 10.46 1.24 -15.83
N ASN A 48 10.72 0.81 -17.06
CA ASN A 48 12.06 0.84 -17.67
C ASN A 48 12.59 2.26 -17.91
N GLU A 49 11.73 3.26 -18.01
CA GLU A 49 12.09 4.67 -18.19
C GLU A 49 12.30 5.40 -16.86
N ILE A 50 11.58 4.96 -15.82
CA ILE A 50 11.76 5.40 -14.44
C ILE A 50 13.09 4.83 -13.91
N PHE A 51 13.30 3.52 -14.03
CA PHE A 51 14.45 2.79 -13.53
C PHE A 51 15.35 2.28 -14.66
N ASN A 52 15.80 3.18 -15.53
CA ASN A 52 16.89 2.89 -16.46
C ASN A 52 18.26 2.90 -15.76
N LEU A 53 18.38 2.13 -14.68
CA LEU A 53 19.57 2.04 -13.83
C LEU A 53 19.97 0.58 -13.71
N ARG A 54 21.28 0.32 -13.70
CA ARG A 54 21.78 -1.04 -13.52
C ARG A 54 21.51 -1.51 -12.09
N GLN A 55 20.66 -2.52 -11.95
CA GLN A 55 20.35 -3.16 -10.68
C GLN A 55 21.44 -4.15 -10.25
N THR A 56 21.66 -4.24 -8.95
CA THR A 56 22.47 -5.26 -8.28
C THR A 56 21.62 -5.87 -7.16
N PRO A 57 21.57 -7.21 -7.02
CA PRO A 57 20.87 -7.82 -5.89
C PRO A 57 21.53 -7.43 -4.57
N GLU A 58 20.72 -7.32 -3.51
CA GLU A 58 21.12 -7.02 -2.15
C GLU A 58 20.31 -7.90 -1.19
N ASN A 59 21.00 -8.63 -0.32
CA ASN A 59 20.39 -9.70 0.48
C ASN A 59 20.25 -9.35 1.97
N ARG A 60 20.84 -8.23 2.42
CA ARG A 60 20.76 -7.78 3.83
C ARG A 60 19.36 -7.35 4.25
N ILE A 61 18.54 -6.95 3.29
CA ILE A 61 17.16 -6.50 3.48
C ILE A 61 16.30 -7.28 2.48
N PRO A 62 15.20 -7.92 2.92
CA PRO A 62 14.29 -8.62 2.02
C PRO A 62 13.78 -7.73 0.89
N HIS A 63 13.72 -8.27 -0.33
CA HIS A 63 13.23 -7.57 -1.53
C HIS A 63 13.96 -6.25 -1.86
N CYS A 64 15.15 -6.05 -1.30
CA CYS A 64 15.96 -4.86 -1.55
C CYS A 64 16.59 -4.90 -2.95
N GLN A 65 16.55 -3.76 -3.62
CA GLN A 65 17.15 -3.53 -4.92
C GLN A 65 18.13 -2.36 -4.80
N LYS A 66 19.37 -2.61 -5.23
CA LYS A 66 20.44 -1.61 -5.21
C LYS A 66 20.75 -1.20 -6.64
N TYR A 67 20.49 0.06 -6.96
CA TYR A 67 20.73 0.62 -8.28
C TYR A 67 22.05 1.38 -8.33
N ARG A 68 22.81 1.17 -9.41
CA ARG A 68 24.02 1.93 -9.68
C ARG A 68 23.66 3.31 -10.21
N LEU A 69 24.07 4.34 -9.47
CA LEU A 69 24.15 5.70 -9.96
C LEU A 69 25.57 5.97 -10.48
N ASP A 70 25.80 7.18 -10.97
CA ASP A 70 27.10 7.62 -11.44
C ASP A 70 28.07 7.83 -10.26
N GLN A 71 29.38 7.96 -10.54
CA GLN A 71 30.38 8.33 -9.53
C GLN A 71 30.38 7.45 -8.27
N ASN A 72 30.23 6.14 -8.46
CA ASN A 72 30.18 5.14 -7.40
C ASN A 72 29.07 5.35 -6.34
N CYS A 73 28.00 6.07 -6.68
CA CYS A 73 26.84 6.23 -5.81
C CYS A 73 25.81 5.13 -6.05
N ARG A 74 24.90 4.93 -5.09
CA ARG A 74 23.84 3.92 -5.14
C ARG A 74 22.51 4.50 -4.67
N LEU A 75 21.44 4.03 -5.29
CA LEU A 75 20.06 4.20 -4.82
C LEU A 75 19.57 2.86 -4.27
N ILE A 76 19.04 2.88 -3.04
CA ILE A 76 18.49 1.72 -2.35
C ILE A 76 16.97 1.82 -2.35
N THR A 77 16.30 0.75 -2.78
CA THR A 77 14.84 0.65 -2.75
C THR A 77 14.40 -0.73 -2.29
N VAL A 78 13.17 -0.86 -1.82
CA VAL A 78 12.50 -2.17 -1.63
C VAL A 78 11.29 -2.25 -2.55
N LEU A 79 11.04 -3.43 -3.12
CA LEU A 79 9.84 -3.71 -3.90
C LEU A 79 9.01 -4.80 -3.20
N ASP A 80 7.90 -4.40 -2.58
CA ASP A 80 6.96 -5.32 -1.94
C ASP A 80 5.54 -5.06 -2.47
N ARG A 81 4.79 -6.13 -2.79
CA ARG A 81 3.36 -6.08 -3.19
C ARG A 81 2.98 -4.95 -4.17
N ASN A 82 3.79 -4.73 -5.22
CA ASN A 82 3.60 -3.69 -6.25
C ASN A 82 3.74 -2.24 -5.73
N ILE A 83 4.40 -2.09 -4.58
CA ILE A 83 4.80 -0.83 -3.95
C ILE A 83 6.33 -0.79 -3.94
N ARG A 84 6.91 0.26 -4.51
CA ARG A 84 8.35 0.51 -4.44
C ARG A 84 8.65 1.63 -3.47
N ILE A 85 9.46 1.33 -2.47
CA ILE A 85 9.87 2.23 -1.41
C ILE A 85 11.28 2.75 -1.73
N PHE A 86 11.43 4.06 -1.87
CA PHE A 86 12.75 4.70 -1.95
C PHE A 86 13.31 4.82 -0.54
N LEU A 87 14.41 4.14 -0.26
CA LEU A 87 14.95 4.02 1.10
C LEU A 87 16.06 5.04 1.38
N PHE A 88 17.10 5.03 0.54
CA PHE A 88 18.32 5.79 0.77
C PHE A 88 19.10 6.03 -0.53
N SER A 89 19.84 7.14 -0.62
CA SER A 89 20.78 7.41 -1.72
C SER A 89 22.08 7.99 -1.18
N GLY A 90 23.21 7.39 -1.53
CA GLY A 90 24.52 7.81 -1.03
C GLY A 90 25.67 7.29 -1.88
N THR A 91 26.90 7.54 -1.41
CA THR A 91 28.09 6.86 -1.92
C THR A 91 28.02 5.36 -1.67
N HIS A 92 28.91 4.59 -2.31
CA HIS A 92 29.03 3.15 -2.07
C HIS A 92 29.11 2.82 -0.57
N ASP A 93 29.98 3.50 0.16
CA ASP A 93 30.28 3.17 1.55
C ASP A 93 29.17 3.63 2.50
N GLU A 94 28.56 4.79 2.25
CA GLU A 94 27.39 5.25 3.01
C GLU A 94 26.20 4.31 2.84
N CYS A 95 25.94 3.86 1.60
CA CYS A 95 24.88 2.88 1.34
C CYS A 95 25.20 1.54 2.01
N ASP A 96 26.46 1.12 2.04
CA ASP A 96 26.85 -0.12 2.70
C ASP A 96 26.66 -0.03 4.22
N GLN A 97 27.04 1.10 4.83
CA GLN A 97 26.78 1.38 6.24
C GLN A 97 25.29 1.47 6.56
N TRP A 98 24.50 2.11 5.70
CA TRP A 98 23.06 2.21 5.87
C TRP A 98 22.40 0.82 5.79
N LEU A 99 22.79 0.00 4.83
CA LEU A 99 22.31 -1.38 4.70
C LEU A 99 22.71 -2.25 5.90
N GLU A 100 23.89 -2.02 6.48
CA GLU A 100 24.33 -2.74 7.68
C GLU A 100 23.51 -2.36 8.91
N ARG A 101 23.22 -1.07 9.09
CA ARG A 101 22.38 -0.57 10.20
C ARG A 101 20.93 -1.05 10.09
N ASN A 102 20.45 -1.24 8.87
CA ASN A 102 19.08 -1.66 8.57
C ASN A 102 19.00 -3.15 8.16
N ARG A 103 20.03 -3.93 8.48
CA ARG A 103 20.07 -5.37 8.20
C ARG A 103 18.88 -6.06 8.89
N ASP A 104 18.30 -7.03 8.21
CA ASP A 104 17.19 -7.85 8.71
C ASP A 104 15.92 -7.02 9.04
N ILE A 105 15.85 -5.75 8.61
CA ILE A 105 14.60 -4.97 8.67
C ILE A 105 13.74 -5.36 7.48
N ASP A 106 12.48 -5.72 7.76
CA ASP A 106 11.47 -5.91 6.72
C ASP A 106 10.66 -4.61 6.58
N PHE A 107 10.77 -3.98 5.40
CA PHE A 107 10.05 -2.76 5.07
C PHE A 107 8.71 -3.13 4.44
N VAL A 108 7.67 -3.20 5.28
CA VAL A 108 6.31 -3.53 4.83
C VAL A 108 5.54 -2.23 4.62
N SER A 109 4.95 -2.09 3.43
CA SER A 109 4.00 -1.02 3.15
C SER A 109 2.60 -1.45 3.56
N THR A 110 1.99 -0.68 4.47
CA THR A 110 0.58 -0.85 4.85
C THR A 110 -0.35 -0.10 3.90
N ILE A 111 -1.64 -0.42 3.92
CA ILE A 111 -2.66 0.18 3.03
C ILE A 111 -2.68 1.72 3.15
N ASP A 112 -2.38 2.24 4.35
CA ASP A 112 -2.45 3.65 4.73
C ASP A 112 -1.21 4.49 4.39
N ASN A 113 -0.27 3.97 3.60
CA ASN A 113 1.06 4.57 3.33
C ASN A 113 2.03 4.59 4.51
N VAL A 114 1.71 3.92 5.63
CA VAL A 114 2.66 3.82 6.73
C VAL A 114 3.71 2.77 6.37
N ILE A 115 4.96 3.19 6.34
CA ILE A 115 6.11 2.28 6.31
C ILE A 115 6.23 1.72 7.72
N ALA A 116 6.00 0.42 7.86
CA ALA A 116 6.25 -0.28 9.11
C ALA A 116 7.63 -0.93 9.00
N GLU A 117 8.55 -0.50 9.85
CA GLU A 117 9.87 -1.11 10.01
C GLU A 117 9.78 -2.22 11.05
N TYR A 118 9.97 -3.47 10.63
CA TYR A 118 10.06 -4.59 11.55
C TYR A 118 11.50 -5.08 11.61
N CYS A 119 12.18 -4.83 12.72
CA CYS A 119 13.46 -5.44 12.99
C CYS A 119 13.25 -6.95 13.20
N HIS A 120 13.69 -7.79 12.27
CA HIS A 120 13.85 -9.20 12.57
C HIS A 120 15.04 -9.30 13.53
N GLN A 121 14.77 -9.34 14.83
CA GLN A 121 15.65 -10.11 15.71
C GLN A 121 15.79 -11.49 15.05
N PRO A 122 17.00 -12.07 14.92
CA PRO A 122 17.18 -13.39 14.34
C PRO A 122 16.31 -14.35 15.14
N SER A 123 15.12 -14.57 14.63
CA SER A 123 14.18 -15.50 15.20
C SER A 123 14.83 -16.85 14.99
N PRO A 124 14.85 -17.73 16.00
CA PRO A 124 15.34 -19.08 15.81
C PRO A 124 14.64 -19.63 14.57
N ILE A 125 15.44 -19.98 13.55
CA ILE A 125 15.07 -20.47 12.22
C ILE A 125 13.56 -20.69 12.17
N GLN A 126 12.81 -19.69 11.69
CA GLN A 126 11.37 -19.86 11.53
C GLN A 126 11.20 -20.98 10.52
N ASN A 127 10.86 -22.17 11.03
CA ASN A 127 10.25 -23.21 10.25
C ASN A 127 9.19 -22.54 9.35
N PRO A 128 9.08 -22.94 8.07
CA PRO A 128 8.12 -22.36 7.14
C PRO A 128 6.80 -22.23 7.88
N ILE A 129 6.29 -20.99 8.02
CA ILE A 129 5.16 -20.66 8.89
C ILE A 129 4.12 -21.75 8.68
N ILE A 130 4.05 -22.70 9.61
CA ILE A 130 2.98 -23.67 9.66
C ILE A 130 1.84 -22.79 10.15
N VAL A 131 1.16 -22.14 9.21
CA VAL A 131 -0.03 -21.36 9.51
C VAL A 131 -0.94 -22.34 10.22
N SER A 132 -1.10 -22.17 11.52
CA SER A 132 -1.84 -23.13 12.31
C SER A 132 -3.25 -23.21 11.71
N HIS A 133 -3.79 -24.43 11.62
CA HIS A 133 -5.18 -24.61 11.20
C HIS A 133 -6.14 -23.75 12.03
N GLU A 134 -5.74 -23.46 13.27
CA GLU A 134 -6.38 -22.52 14.18
C GLU A 134 -6.41 -21.07 13.66
N LYS A 135 -5.30 -20.54 13.13
CA LYS A 135 -5.30 -19.18 12.57
C LYS A 135 -6.16 -19.06 11.31
N ILE A 136 -6.14 -20.09 10.46
CA ILE A 136 -7.02 -20.16 9.29
C ILE A 136 -8.50 -20.21 9.73
N ARG A 137 -8.80 -20.96 10.80
CA ARG A 137 -10.14 -21.05 11.37
C ARG A 137 -10.61 -19.71 11.95
N GLU A 138 -9.75 -19.00 12.68
CA GLU A 138 -10.03 -17.66 13.20
C GLU A 138 -10.40 -16.69 12.07
N ILE A 139 -9.58 -16.62 11.01
CA ILE A 139 -9.83 -15.73 9.87
C ILE A 139 -11.15 -16.08 9.17
N ARG A 140 -11.50 -17.38 9.06
CA ARG A 140 -12.80 -17.80 8.50
C ARG A 140 -13.97 -17.35 9.37
N ASN A 141 -13.83 -17.40 10.69
CA ASN A 141 -14.86 -16.92 11.61
C ASN A 141 -15.05 -15.40 11.48
N ASP A 142 -13.95 -14.64 11.39
CA ASP A 142 -14.00 -13.19 11.16
C ASP A 142 -14.73 -12.85 9.85
N ILE A 143 -14.39 -13.55 8.76
CA ILE A 143 -15.05 -13.39 7.45
C ILE A 143 -16.55 -13.66 7.58
N HIS A 144 -16.95 -14.73 8.28
CA HIS A 144 -18.35 -15.05 8.49
C HIS A 144 -19.07 -13.96 9.29
N TYR A 145 -18.46 -13.47 10.36
CA TYR A 145 -19.01 -12.40 11.19
C TYR A 145 -19.19 -11.09 10.41
N LEU A 146 -18.16 -10.65 9.70
CA LEU A 146 -18.20 -9.44 8.87
C LEU A 146 -19.26 -9.55 7.77
N ARG A 147 -19.40 -10.73 7.17
CA ARG A 147 -20.45 -10.98 6.19
C ARG A 147 -21.86 -10.79 6.78
N GLN A 148 -22.11 -11.33 7.97
CA GLN A 148 -23.40 -11.18 8.65
C GLN A 148 -23.71 -9.70 8.94
N GLN A 149 -22.72 -8.95 9.43
CA GLN A 149 -22.84 -7.50 9.64
C GLN A 149 -23.17 -6.76 8.34
N ILE A 150 -22.45 -7.07 7.25
CA ILE A 150 -22.73 -6.45 5.94
C ILE A 150 -24.16 -6.78 5.46
N GLU A 151 -24.63 -8.01 5.64
CA GLU A 151 -25.99 -8.43 5.28
C GLU A 151 -27.05 -7.66 6.10
N GLU A 152 -26.81 -7.46 7.40
CA GLU A 152 -27.69 -6.66 8.28
C GLU A 152 -27.80 -5.21 7.78
N TYR A 153 -26.66 -4.56 7.51
CA TYR A 153 -26.64 -3.19 6.97
C TYR A 153 -27.27 -3.08 5.58
N THR A 154 -27.15 -4.12 4.74
CA THR A 154 -27.75 -4.16 3.39
C THR A 154 -29.26 -4.32 3.46
N SER A 155 -29.78 -5.06 4.45
CA SER A 155 -31.22 -5.28 4.66
C SER A 155 -31.97 -3.99 5.06
N LEU A 156 -31.26 -3.00 5.61
CA LEU A 156 -31.81 -1.71 6.04
C LEU A 156 -32.05 -0.69 4.91
N GLY A 157 -31.86 -1.07 3.63
CA GLY A 157 -32.38 -0.28 2.50
C GLY A 157 -31.41 0.05 1.36
N TYR A 158 -30.14 -0.36 1.43
CA TYR A 158 -29.17 -0.15 0.35
C TYR A 158 -29.09 -1.36 -0.58
N LYS A 159 -29.99 -1.44 -1.57
CA LYS A 159 -29.93 -2.49 -2.60
C LYS A 159 -28.79 -2.26 -3.59
N LYS A 160 -27.70 -3.04 -3.48
CA LYS A 160 -27.18 -3.83 -4.62
C LYS A 160 -26.39 -5.04 -4.12
N SER A 161 -26.71 -6.17 -4.72
CA SER A 161 -26.39 -7.54 -4.37
C SER A 161 -24.88 -7.84 -4.35
N LEU A 162 -24.36 -8.27 -3.20
CA LEU A 162 -23.18 -9.11 -3.15
C LEU A 162 -23.63 -10.56 -3.41
N ASN A 163 -23.16 -11.14 -4.52
CA ASN A 163 -23.36 -12.55 -4.80
C ASN A 163 -22.19 -13.33 -4.18
N PHE A 164 -22.40 -13.91 -3.00
CA PHE A 164 -21.35 -14.47 -2.15
C PHE A 164 -20.92 -15.90 -2.51
N ASN A 165 -21.40 -16.45 -3.63
CA ASN A 165 -21.27 -17.89 -3.95
C ASN A 165 -20.20 -18.25 -4.99
N GLU A 166 -19.24 -17.37 -5.31
CA GLU A 166 -18.35 -17.64 -6.45
C GLU A 166 -16.86 -17.72 -6.13
N SER A 167 -16.25 -18.71 -6.80
CA SER A 167 -14.84 -19.11 -6.86
C SER A 167 -13.79 -17.97 -6.87
N HIS A 168 -12.53 -18.34 -6.62
CA HIS A 168 -11.34 -17.48 -6.51
C HIS A 168 -11.23 -16.32 -7.53
N ARG A 169 -11.73 -16.49 -8.76
CA ARG A 169 -11.75 -15.45 -9.82
C ARG A 169 -12.85 -14.40 -9.64
N ALA A 170 -13.97 -14.75 -9.02
CA ALA A 170 -15.06 -13.82 -8.75
C ALA A 170 -14.73 -12.89 -7.57
N LEU A 171 -13.98 -13.38 -6.58
CA LEU A 171 -13.46 -12.58 -5.47
C LEU A 171 -12.58 -11.41 -5.96
N GLU A 172 -11.64 -11.66 -6.88
CA GLU A 172 -10.81 -10.60 -7.46
C GLU A 172 -11.63 -9.59 -8.28
N LYS A 173 -12.60 -10.06 -9.06
CA LYS A 173 -13.49 -9.19 -9.85
C LYS A 173 -14.36 -8.30 -8.94
N ASN A 174 -14.90 -8.88 -7.87
CA ASN A 174 -15.72 -8.17 -6.90
C ASN A 174 -14.93 -7.10 -6.16
N THR A 175 -13.67 -7.35 -5.78
CA THR A 175 -12.84 -6.31 -5.12
C THR A 175 -12.60 -5.07 -5.98
N LYS A 176 -12.59 -5.18 -7.31
CA LYS A 176 -12.37 -4.05 -8.22
C LYS A 176 -13.64 -3.26 -8.52
N SER A 177 -14.79 -3.91 -8.74
CA SER A 177 -16.05 -3.17 -8.96
C SER A 177 -16.57 -2.51 -7.68
N PHE A 178 -16.21 -3.10 -6.54
CA PHE A 178 -16.61 -2.65 -5.21
C PHE A 178 -16.17 -1.21 -4.89
N SER A 179 -15.01 -0.75 -5.36
CA SER A 179 -14.51 0.58 -4.99
C SER A 179 -15.08 1.75 -5.81
N GLN A 180 -15.61 1.51 -7.01
CA GLN A 180 -16.03 2.59 -7.91
C GLN A 180 -17.49 3.03 -7.66
N ASP A 181 -18.42 2.08 -7.57
CA ASP A 181 -19.85 2.39 -7.36
C ASP A 181 -20.09 3.03 -5.98
N ASP A 182 -19.43 2.50 -4.94
CA ASP A 182 -19.52 2.99 -3.57
C ASP A 182 -18.93 4.42 -3.44
N ALA A 183 -17.83 4.71 -4.15
CA ALA A 183 -17.23 6.05 -4.17
C ALA A 183 -18.11 7.08 -4.90
N ILE A 184 -18.76 6.69 -6.00
CA ILE A 184 -19.72 7.56 -6.72
C ILE A 184 -20.91 7.88 -5.83
N LEU A 185 -21.47 6.88 -5.14
CA LEU A 185 -22.58 7.07 -4.21
C LEU A 185 -22.23 8.05 -3.08
N PHE A 186 -21.05 7.87 -2.48
CA PHE A 186 -20.56 8.76 -1.43
C PHE A 186 -20.41 10.20 -1.92
N LYS A 187 -19.79 10.40 -3.08
CA LYS A 187 -19.62 11.72 -3.69
C LYS A 187 -20.97 12.41 -3.95
N ASN A 188 -21.96 11.66 -4.42
CA ASN A 188 -23.31 12.18 -4.63
C ASN A 188 -23.97 12.62 -3.32
N LYS A 189 -23.82 11.84 -2.24
CA LYS A 189 -24.35 12.20 -0.91
C LYS A 189 -23.70 13.46 -0.36
N LEU A 190 -22.38 13.61 -0.49
CA LEU A 190 -21.68 14.86 -0.11
C LEU A 190 -22.22 16.07 -0.88
N HIS A 191 -22.45 15.93 -2.18
CA HIS A 191 -22.99 17.01 -2.99
C HIS A 191 -24.41 17.43 -2.56
N ILE A 192 -25.25 16.47 -2.18
CA ILE A 192 -26.60 16.73 -1.64
C ILE A 192 -26.53 17.47 -0.30
N ILE A 193 -25.60 17.08 0.58
CA ILE A 193 -25.37 17.76 1.86
C ILE A 193 -24.94 19.22 1.61
N GLU A 194 -23.96 19.44 0.73
CA GLU A 194 -23.50 20.79 0.36
C GLU A 194 -24.63 21.65 -0.18
N TYR A 195 -25.46 21.08 -1.06
CA TYR A 195 -26.63 21.76 -1.61
C TYR A 195 -27.64 22.14 -0.51
N ASN A 196 -27.99 21.20 0.37
CA ASN A 196 -28.92 21.47 1.46
C ASN A 196 -28.40 22.53 2.44
N ILE A 197 -27.09 22.57 2.70
CA ILE A 197 -26.46 23.62 3.51
C ILE A 197 -26.57 24.99 2.83
N LYS A 198 -26.27 25.08 1.52
CA LYS A 198 -26.38 26.33 0.75
C LYS A 198 -27.81 26.88 0.70
N GLU A 199 -28.79 25.99 0.61
CA GLU A 199 -30.21 26.34 0.61
C GLU A 199 -30.80 26.54 2.02
N HIS A 200 -29.96 26.55 3.06
CA HIS A 200 -30.36 26.67 4.48
C HIS A 200 -31.36 25.59 4.95
N LYS A 201 -31.41 24.43 4.28
CA LYS A 201 -32.26 23.26 4.60
C LYS A 201 -31.60 22.39 5.68
N THR A 202 -31.44 22.94 6.88
CA THR A 202 -30.65 22.32 7.98
C THR A 202 -31.15 20.95 8.43
N ALA A 203 -32.46 20.72 8.48
CA ALA A 203 -33.02 19.41 8.86
C ALA A 203 -32.71 18.32 7.82
N ALA A 204 -32.87 18.64 6.53
CA ALA A 204 -32.54 17.72 5.43
C ALA A 204 -31.03 17.45 5.37
N ALA A 205 -30.18 18.47 5.57
CA ALA A 205 -28.73 18.29 5.65
C ALA A 205 -28.33 17.35 6.79
N LYS A 206 -28.93 17.49 7.98
CA LYS A 206 -28.67 16.60 9.13
C LYS A 206 -29.06 15.15 8.83
N GLN A 207 -30.22 14.93 8.22
CA GLN A 207 -30.65 13.59 7.83
C GLN A 207 -29.65 12.96 6.84
N GLU A 208 -29.24 13.70 5.81
CA GLU A 208 -28.28 13.22 4.81
C GLU A 208 -26.89 12.94 5.40
N VAL A 209 -26.46 13.70 6.41
CA VAL A 209 -25.23 13.43 7.17
C VAL A 209 -25.34 12.10 7.92
N SER A 210 -26.44 11.84 8.62
CA SER A 210 -26.64 10.56 9.33
C SER A 210 -26.68 9.37 8.37
N GLU A 211 -27.32 9.51 7.20
CA GLU A 211 -27.29 8.48 6.16
C GLU A 211 -25.88 8.26 5.59
N THR A 212 -25.09 9.33 5.47
CA THR A 212 -23.70 9.27 5.00
C THR A 212 -22.78 8.60 6.02
N GLU A 213 -22.99 8.86 7.31
CA GLU A 213 -22.27 8.19 8.40
C GLU A 213 -22.56 6.68 8.42
N PHE A 214 -23.82 6.30 8.20
CA PHE A 214 -24.20 4.89 8.03
C PHE A 214 -23.48 4.23 6.85
N LEU A 215 -23.40 4.93 5.70
CA LEU A 215 -22.65 4.47 4.54
C LEU A 215 -21.15 4.30 4.82
N MET A 216 -20.53 5.22 5.57
CA MET A 216 -19.13 5.12 5.97
C MET A 216 -18.85 3.88 6.83
N ASN A 217 -19.75 3.58 7.77
CA ASN A 217 -19.65 2.39 8.60
C ASN A 217 -19.75 1.11 7.74
N LEU A 218 -20.70 1.08 6.79
CA LEU A 218 -20.85 -0.02 5.84
C LEU A 218 -19.58 -0.19 4.97
N PHE A 219 -18.98 0.90 4.48
CA PHE A 219 -17.74 0.82 3.71
C PHE A 219 -16.57 0.31 4.55
N SER A 220 -16.45 0.75 5.80
CA SER A 220 -15.40 0.29 6.72
C SER A 220 -15.49 -1.23 6.94
N LEU A 221 -16.69 -1.75 7.22
CA LEU A 221 -16.93 -3.19 7.36
C LEU A 221 -16.56 -3.98 6.10
N LYS A 222 -16.92 -3.45 4.93
CA LYS A 222 -16.62 -4.10 3.65
C LYS A 222 -15.11 -4.08 3.33
N VAL A 223 -14.39 -3.01 3.68
CA VAL A 223 -12.92 -2.95 3.53
C VAL A 223 -12.26 -4.01 4.41
N GLU A 224 -12.66 -4.09 5.68
CA GLU A 224 -12.16 -5.11 6.61
C GLU A 224 -12.42 -6.54 6.10
N TYR A 225 -13.63 -6.79 5.58
CA TYR A 225 -13.98 -8.07 4.96
C TYR A 225 -13.06 -8.43 3.80
N ILE A 226 -12.75 -7.47 2.91
CA ILE A 226 -11.84 -7.67 1.79
C ILE A 226 -10.42 -7.99 2.26
N ASP A 227 -9.94 -7.32 3.30
CA ASP A 227 -8.59 -7.56 3.83
C ASP A 227 -8.47 -8.93 4.49
N LYS A 228 -9.49 -9.37 5.22
CA LYS A 228 -9.55 -10.73 5.77
C LYS A 228 -9.59 -11.80 4.67
N LEU A 229 -10.32 -11.55 3.58
CA LEU A 229 -10.32 -12.44 2.41
C LEU A 229 -8.95 -12.52 1.74
N ARG A 230 -8.28 -11.38 1.54
CA ARG A 230 -6.91 -11.34 0.97
C ARG A 230 -5.92 -12.10 1.85
N LEU A 231 -6.04 -11.94 3.16
CA LEU A 231 -5.22 -12.66 4.13
C LEU A 231 -5.43 -14.17 4.01
N LEU A 232 -6.70 -14.63 4.00
CA LEU A 232 -7.04 -16.04 3.81
C LEU A 232 -6.48 -16.60 2.48
N ILE A 233 -6.63 -15.86 1.39
CA ILE A 233 -6.09 -16.22 0.08
C ILE A 233 -4.58 -16.42 0.15
N ASN A 234 -3.85 -15.46 0.73
CA ASN A 234 -2.39 -15.56 0.79
C ASN A 234 -1.91 -16.72 1.66
N LEU A 235 -2.63 -17.04 2.74
CA LEU A 235 -2.29 -18.17 3.63
C LEU A 235 -2.62 -19.54 3.03
N THR A 236 -3.51 -19.60 2.04
CA THR A 236 -3.96 -20.85 1.40
C THR A 236 -3.37 -21.09 0.02
N LYS A 237 -2.60 -20.13 -0.52
CA LYS A 237 -1.88 -20.31 -1.78
C LYS A 237 -0.83 -21.43 -1.64
N PRO A 238 -0.79 -22.39 -2.57
CA PRO A 238 0.28 -23.40 -2.56
C PRO A 238 1.63 -22.71 -2.76
N ALA A 239 2.62 -23.08 -1.93
CA ALA A 239 4.01 -22.67 -2.13
C ALA A 239 4.50 -23.29 -3.44
N HIS A 240 4.81 -22.44 -4.42
CA HIS A 240 5.41 -22.83 -5.70
C HIS A 240 6.91 -22.64 -5.67
#